data_AF-A0A6J7KQL8-F1
#
_entry.id   AF-A0A6J7KQL8-F1
#
_cell.length_a   1.000
_cell.length_b   1.000
_cell.length_c   1.000
_cell.angle_alpha   90.00
_cell.angle_beta   90.00
_cell.angle_gamma   90.00
#
_symmetry.space_group_name_H-M   'P 1'
#
loop_
_entity.id
_entity.type
_entity.pdbx_description
1 polymer ?
#
loop_
_entity_poly.entity_id
_entity_poly.type
_entity_poly.pdbx_seq_one_letter_code
_entity_poly.pdbx_strand_id
1 'polypeptide(L)'
;MMAKRAVVGVSNGVPLSDADIEALADEAERGYPMKALRRRGGRPLLGSAPAEVVPVRIDPELKAAIDARATADDTTTSEVIREALRRYLEVA
;
A
#
# COMPACT_ATOMS: atom_id res chain seq x y z
N MET A 1 13.80 24.59 -33.26
CA MET A 1 14.60 23.64 -32.45
C MET A 1 13.78 23.34 -31.21
N MET A 2 13.17 22.15 -31.11
CA MET A 2 12.30 21.81 -29.99
C MET A 2 13.17 21.63 -28.74
N ALA A 3 12.98 22.50 -27.74
CA ALA A 3 13.73 22.44 -26.49
C ALA A 3 13.55 21.05 -25.86
N LYS A 4 14.68 20.42 -25.52
CA LYS A 4 14.73 19.11 -24.87
C LYS A 4 14.02 19.25 -23.52
N ARG A 5 12.76 18.77 -23.44
CA ARG A 5 12.00 18.72 -22.18
C ARG A 5 12.78 17.85 -21.20
N ALA A 6 13.41 18.48 -20.21
CA ALA A 6 14.14 17.77 -19.18
C ALA A 6 13.15 16.85 -18.44
N VAL A 7 13.51 15.57 -18.31
CA VAL A 7 12.72 14.62 -17.53
C VAL A 7 13.01 14.89 -16.06
N VAL A 8 11.98 15.26 -15.31
CA VAL A 8 12.06 15.56 -13.87
C VAL A 8 11.60 14.42 -12.98
N GLY A 9 10.90 13.43 -13.55
CA GLY A 9 10.47 12.25 -12.81
C GLY A 9 9.84 11.19 -13.70
N VAL A 10 9.39 10.10 -13.10
CA VAL A 10 8.70 8.99 -13.79
C VAL A 10 7.47 8.60 -12.97
N SER A 11 6.31 8.45 -13.61
CA SER A 11 5.07 7.96 -13.00
C SER A 11 4.53 6.79 -13.83
N ASN A 12 4.32 5.62 -13.20
CA ASN A 12 3.90 4.38 -13.88
C ASN A 12 4.75 4.04 -15.13
N GLY A 13 6.06 4.30 -15.08
CA GLY A 13 6.97 4.07 -16.20
C GLY A 13 6.96 5.16 -17.29
N VAL A 14 6.13 6.21 -17.14
CA VAL A 14 6.05 7.34 -18.06
C VAL A 14 6.94 8.50 -17.56
N PRO A 15 7.92 8.96 -18.36
CA PRO A 15 8.73 10.14 -18.02
C PRO A 15 7.87 11.42 -18.00
N LEU A 16 8.08 12.26 -16.99
CA LEU A 16 7.42 13.54 -16.82
C LEU A 16 8.41 14.68 -17.08
N SER A 17 7.97 15.70 -17.82
CA SER A 17 8.71 16.94 -18.04
C SER A 17 8.25 18.07 -17.13
N ASP A 18 9.04 19.14 -17.03
CA ASP A 18 8.65 20.36 -16.30
C ASP A 18 7.26 20.88 -16.71
N ALA A 19 6.97 20.86 -18.01
CA ALA A 19 5.68 21.31 -18.52
C ALA A 19 4.52 20.37 -18.13
N ASP A 20 4.80 19.09 -17.93
CA ASP A 20 3.79 18.14 -17.45
C ASP A 20 3.52 18.37 -15.95
N ILE A 21 4.56 18.69 -15.18
CA ILE A 21 4.42 19.07 -13.76
C ILE A 21 3.60 20.36 -13.61
N GLU A 22 3.89 21.38 -14.41
CA GLU A 22 3.15 22.65 -14.37
C GLU A 22 1.66 22.42 -14.71
N ALA A 23 1.37 21.65 -15.76
CA ALA A 23 0.01 21.33 -16.14
C ALA A 23 -0.76 20.56 -15.04
N LEU A 24 -0.09 19.65 -14.34
CA LEU A 24 -0.65 18.90 -13.21
C LEU A 24 -0.88 19.79 -11.99
N ALA A 25 0.02 20.75 -11.74
CA ALA A 25 -0.13 21.74 -10.66
C ALA A 25 -1.34 22.64 -10.92
N ASP A 26 -1.44 23.22 -12.11
CA ASP A 26 -2.60 24.02 -12.53
C ASP A 26 -3.91 23.23 -12.41
N GLU A 27 -3.90 21.94 -12.77
CA GLU A 27 -5.06 21.06 -12.60
C GLU A 27 -5.46 20.88 -11.15
N ALA A 28 -4.49 20.67 -10.25
CA ALA A 28 -4.76 20.53 -8.83
C ALA A 28 -5.29 21.83 -8.21
N GLU A 29 -4.75 22.99 -8.59
CA GLU A 29 -5.17 24.30 -8.08
C GLU A 29 -6.60 24.69 -8.50
N ARG A 30 -7.03 24.29 -9.70
CA ARG A 30 -8.44 24.42 -10.13
C ARG A 30 -9.41 23.61 -9.25
N GLY A 31 -8.90 22.61 -8.55
CA GLY A 31 -9.64 21.71 -7.68
C GLY A 31 -10.33 20.58 -8.44
N TYR A 32 -10.41 19.42 -7.80
CA TYR A 32 -11.07 18.24 -8.36
C TYR A 32 -12.55 18.17 -7.93
N PRO A 33 -13.49 17.92 -8.85
CA PRO A 33 -14.89 17.75 -8.47
C PRO A 33 -15.03 16.49 -7.59
N MET A 34 -15.65 16.62 -6.41
CA MET A 34 -15.81 15.50 -5.46
C MET A 34 -16.53 14.28 -6.06
N LYS A 35 -17.36 14.47 -7.09
CA LYS A 35 -18.04 13.38 -7.81
C LYS A 35 -17.05 12.51 -8.63
N ALA A 36 -15.90 13.03 -9.01
CA ALA A 36 -14.83 12.30 -9.70
C ALA A 36 -13.90 11.56 -8.72
N LEU A 37 -13.91 11.94 -7.44
CA LEU A 37 -13.20 11.21 -6.40
C LEU A 37 -13.96 9.92 -6.10
N ARG A 38 -13.32 8.78 -6.37
CA ARG A 38 -13.85 7.48 -5.98
C ARG A 38 -14.07 7.49 -4.47
N ARG A 39 -15.30 7.24 -4.01
CA ARG A 39 -15.55 7.01 -2.57
C ARG A 39 -14.58 5.93 -2.13
N ARG A 40 -13.73 6.25 -1.16
CA ARG A 40 -12.84 5.27 -0.54
C ARG A 40 -13.76 4.16 -0.02
N GLY A 41 -13.66 2.98 -0.62
CA GLY A 41 -14.42 1.81 -0.15
C GLY A 41 -14.13 1.59 1.34
N GLY A 42 -15.00 0.83 2.02
CA GLY A 42 -14.74 0.38 3.38
C GLY A 42 -13.41 -0.38 3.48
N ARG A 43 -13.06 -0.81 4.70
CA ARG A 43 -11.84 -1.61 4.92
C ARG A 43 -11.79 -2.75 3.89
N PRO A 44 -10.67 -2.95 3.19
CA PRO A 44 -10.53 -4.05 2.24
C PRO A 44 -10.97 -5.38 2.85
N LEU A 45 -11.66 -6.20 2.05
CA LEU A 45 -11.99 -7.56 2.44
C LEU A 45 -10.69 -8.35 2.61
N LEU A 46 -10.66 -9.24 3.60
CA LEU A 46 -9.57 -10.20 3.77
C LEU A 46 -10.24 -11.59 3.80
N GLY A 47 -10.30 -12.24 2.65
CA GLY A 47 -11.15 -13.41 2.42
C GLY A 47 -12.56 -13.02 1.97
N SER A 48 -13.58 -13.73 2.47
CA SER A 48 -14.98 -13.56 2.06
C SER A 48 -15.69 -12.36 2.70
N ALA A 49 -15.08 -11.72 3.70
CA ALA A 49 -15.67 -10.63 4.48
C ALA A 49 -14.59 -9.61 4.93
N PRO A 50 -14.99 -8.44 5.48
CA PRO A 50 -14.05 -7.54 6.15
C PRO A 50 -13.32 -8.24 7.30
N ALA A 51 -12.03 -7.95 7.46
CA ALA A 51 -11.25 -8.51 8.56
C ALA A 51 -11.70 -7.97 9.93
N GLU A 52 -11.84 -8.87 10.90
CA GLU A 52 -12.03 -8.54 12.32
C GLU A 52 -10.67 -8.48 13.06
N VAL A 53 -10.57 -7.62 14.07
CA VAL A 53 -9.35 -7.49 14.89
C VAL A 53 -9.52 -8.32 16.16
N VAL A 54 -8.70 -9.36 16.32
CA VAL A 54 -8.65 -10.20 17.53
C VAL A 54 -7.41 -9.79 18.35
N PRO A 55 -7.57 -9.16 19.53
CA PRO A 55 -6.44 -8.78 20.37
C PRO A 55 -5.84 -10.01 21.08
N VAL A 56 -4.54 -10.26 20.90
CA VAL A 56 -3.81 -11.37 21.53
C VAL A 56 -2.58 -10.82 22.25
N ARG A 57 -2.33 -11.30 23.48
CA ARG A 57 -1.09 -10.99 24.20
C ARG A 57 0.01 -11.93 23.72
N ILE A 58 1.12 -11.34 23.31
CA ILE A 58 2.32 -12.04 22.81
C ILE A 58 3.47 -11.60 23.70
N ASP A 59 4.26 -12.55 24.17
CA ASP A 59 5.45 -12.23 24.96
C ASP A 59 6.53 -11.56 24.07
N PRO A 60 7.48 -10.83 24.67
CA PRO A 60 8.48 -10.07 23.91
C PRO A 60 9.38 -10.93 23.03
N GLU A 61 9.70 -12.16 23.44
CA GLU A 61 10.60 -13.06 22.72
C GLU A 61 9.92 -13.57 21.45
N LEU A 62 8.66 -14.00 21.57
CA LEU A 62 7.84 -14.40 20.42
C LEU A 62 7.60 -13.22 19.47
N LYS A 63 7.38 -12.00 19.99
CA LYS A 63 7.24 -10.81 19.15
C LYS A 63 8.51 -10.55 18.33
N ALA A 64 9.68 -10.65 18.95
CA ALA A 64 10.97 -10.49 18.27
C ALA A 64 11.18 -11.56 17.18
N ALA A 65 10.80 -12.81 17.45
CA ALA A 65 10.87 -13.89 16.47
C ALA A 65 9.96 -13.64 15.24
N ILE A 66 8.73 -13.13 15.46
CA ILE A 66 7.82 -12.78 14.38
C ILE A 66 8.39 -11.64 13.53
N ASP A 67 8.97 -10.61 14.14
CA ASP A 67 9.54 -9.47 13.41
C ASP A 67 10.78 -9.86 12.60
N ALA A 68 11.64 -10.71 13.16
CA ALA A 68 12.79 -11.26 12.45
C ALA A 68 12.35 -12.07 11.22
N ARG A 69 11.30 -12.88 11.37
CA ARG A 69 10.70 -13.64 10.26
C ARG A 69 10.09 -12.72 9.19
N ALA A 70 9.34 -11.70 9.60
CA ALA A 70 8.73 -10.75 8.67
C ALA A 70 9.79 -10.02 7.84
N THR A 71 10.90 -9.64 8.47
CA THR A 71 12.05 -9.02 7.78
C THR A 71 12.72 -9.98 6.80
N ALA A 72 12.94 -11.24 7.20
CA ALA A 72 13.57 -12.25 6.34
C ALA A 72 12.73 -12.59 5.10
N ASP A 73 11.41 -12.59 5.24
CA ASP A 73 10.46 -12.97 4.19
C ASP A 73 9.96 -11.76 3.37
N ASP A 74 10.50 -10.55 3.59
CA ASP A 74 10.04 -9.28 3.00
C ASP A 74 8.51 -9.10 3.07
N THR A 75 7.96 -9.38 4.26
CA THR A 75 6.53 -9.37 4.53
C THR A 75 6.19 -8.64 5.83
N THR A 76 4.91 -8.63 6.20
CA THR A 76 4.44 -7.96 7.43
C THR A 76 4.29 -8.93 8.58
N THR A 77 4.47 -8.45 9.83
CA THR A 77 4.18 -9.20 11.06
C THR A 77 2.80 -9.86 11.01
N SER A 78 1.78 -9.14 10.53
CA SER A 78 0.42 -9.68 10.42
C SER A 78 0.27 -10.80 9.40
N GLU A 79 1.05 -10.79 8.32
CA GLU A 79 1.03 -11.88 7.33
C GLU A 79 1.73 -13.12 7.88
N VAL A 80 2.86 -12.96 8.56
CA VAL A 80 3.53 -14.06 9.27
C VAL A 80 2.59 -14.72 10.28
N ILE A 81 1.89 -13.92 11.08
CA ILE A 81 0.92 -14.44 12.07
C ILE A 81 -0.22 -15.18 11.37
N ARG A 82 -0.82 -14.60 10.32
CA ARG A 82 -1.91 -15.27 9.58
C ARG A 82 -1.45 -16.58 8.97
N GLU A 83 -0.27 -16.60 8.36
CA GLU A 83 0.29 -17.80 7.75
C GLU A 83 0.59 -18.88 8.80
N ALA A 84 1.14 -18.51 9.94
CA ALA A 84 1.35 -19.44 11.06
C ALA A 84 0.02 -20.04 11.54
N LEU A 85 -1.04 -19.23 11.66
CA LEU A 85 -2.38 -19.70 12.03
C LEU A 85 -2.99 -20.62 10.97
N ARG A 86 -2.86 -20.28 9.68
CA ARG A 86 -3.31 -21.12 8.56
C ARG A 86 -2.65 -22.49 8.60
N ARG A 87 -1.33 -22.54 8.77
CA ARG A 87 -0.57 -23.80 8.88
C ARG A 87 -0.93 -24.59 10.12
N TYR A 88 -1.09 -23.92 11.27
CA TYR A 88 -1.43 -24.58 12.54
C TYR A 88 -2.84 -25.16 12.53
N LEU A 89 -3.79 -24.47 11.90
CA LEU A 89 -5.20 -24.90 11.80
C LEU A 89 -5.49 -25.74 10.56
N GLU A 90 -4.49 -25.98 9.70
CA GLU A 90 -4.63 -26.69 8.42
C GLU A 90 -5.71 -26.08 7.50
N VAL A 91 -5.78 -24.74 7.44
CA VAL A 91 -6.72 -23.99 6.59
C VAL A 91 -5.98 -23.16 5.53
N ALA A 92 -6.50 -23.16 4.30
CA ALA A 92 -5.94 -22.46 3.14
C ALA A 92 -6.30 -20.97 3.10
#